data_AF-A0A8X7CFK2-F1
#
_entry.id   AF-A0A8X7CFK2-F1
#
_cell.length_a   1.000
_cell.length_b   1.000
_cell.length_c   1.000
_cell.angle_alpha   90.00
_cell.angle_beta   90.00
_cell.angle_gamma   90.00
#
_symmetry.space_group_name_H-M   'P 1'
#
loop_
_entity.id
_entity.type
_entity.pdbx_description
1 polymer ?
#
loop_
_entity_poly.entity_id
_entity_poly.type
_entity_poly.pdbx_seq_one_letter_code
_entity_poly.pdbx_strand_id
1 'polypeptide(L)'
;MTSPTREDSSNVGRIALRLPVFWRNNVALWVRQCDSAFVLSQITQDETKYAALVSMLDPETLSHVSDIILSPPAENKYVTLSDRLIREFADSEHQKIKKNF
;
A
#
# COMPACT_ATOMS: atom_id res chain seq x y z
N MET A 1 29.46 32.52 -30.68
CA MET A 1 29.90 31.20 -30.16
C MET A 1 29.03 30.90 -28.96
N THR A 2 28.17 29.88 -29.10
CA THR A 2 26.99 29.61 -28.26
C THR A 2 27.38 29.05 -26.90
N SER A 3 26.76 29.56 -25.84
CA SER A 3 26.96 29.17 -24.45
C SER A 3 26.62 27.69 -24.18
N PRO A 4 27.31 27.00 -23.26
CA PRO A 4 26.89 25.68 -22.82
C PRO A 4 25.71 25.80 -21.85
N THR A 5 24.56 25.27 -22.24
CA THR A 5 23.42 25.00 -21.34
C THR A 5 23.88 23.99 -20.30
N ARG A 6 23.91 24.40 -19.04
CA ARG A 6 24.00 23.46 -17.91
C ARG A 6 22.69 22.70 -17.86
N GLU A 7 22.69 21.49 -18.40
CA GLU A 7 21.66 20.51 -18.14
C GLU A 7 21.83 20.04 -16.69
N ASP A 8 21.18 20.75 -15.77
CA ASP A 8 20.93 20.25 -14.42
C ASP A 8 19.95 19.09 -14.57
N SER A 9 20.51 17.93 -14.93
CA SER A 9 19.82 16.65 -14.83
C SER A 9 19.65 16.40 -13.34
N SER A 10 18.54 16.90 -12.79
CA SER A 10 18.05 16.55 -11.47
C SER A 10 17.86 15.04 -11.44
N ASN A 11 18.95 14.34 -11.11
CA ASN A 11 18.97 12.91 -10.86
C ASN A 11 18.28 12.75 -9.50
N VAL A 12 16.94 12.81 -9.51
CA VAL A 12 16.13 12.41 -8.37
C VAL A 12 16.43 10.94 -8.19
N GLY A 13 17.45 10.66 -7.36
CA GLY A 13 17.89 9.32 -7.05
C GLY A 13 16.65 8.53 -6.66
N ARG A 14 16.32 7.52 -7.46
CA ARG A 14 15.08 6.73 -7.32
C ARG A 14 15.02 6.25 -5.88
N ILE A 15 14.18 6.89 -5.06
CA ILE A 15 14.06 6.55 -3.63
C ILE A 15 13.61 5.10 -3.59
N ALA A 16 14.47 4.21 -3.09
CA ALA A 16 14.13 2.81 -2.91
C ALA A 16 12.83 2.75 -2.10
N LEU A 17 11.79 2.11 -2.66
CA LEU A 17 10.51 1.98 -1.99
C LEU A 17 10.72 1.24 -0.66
N ARG A 18 10.54 1.96 0.45
CA ARG A 18 10.60 1.40 1.80
C ARG A 18 9.19 1.35 2.36
N LEU A 19 8.54 0.20 2.24
CA LEU A 19 7.25 -0.02 2.86
C LEU A 19 7.41 -0.50 4.31
N PRO A 20 6.51 -0.09 5.21
CA PRO A 20 6.47 -0.60 6.58
C PRO A 20 6.01 -2.06 6.60
N VAL A 21 6.43 -2.79 7.64
CA VAL A 21 5.86 -4.11 7.98
C VAL A 21 4.36 -3.98 8.17
N PHE A 22 3.59 -4.99 7.78
CA PHE A 22 2.12 -4.97 7.88
C PHE A 22 1.63 -4.85 9.33
N TRP A 23 0.72 -3.90 9.58
CA TRP A 23 0.16 -3.64 10.91
C TRP A 23 -1.29 -4.13 11.04
N ARG A 24 -1.49 -5.41 11.42
CA ARG A 24 -2.83 -5.99 11.61
C ARG A 24 -3.72 -5.21 12.58
N ASN A 25 -3.15 -4.62 13.64
CA ASN A 25 -3.92 -3.87 14.63
C ASN A 25 -4.34 -2.47 14.15
N ASN A 26 -3.75 -1.94 13.07
CA ASN A 26 -4.15 -0.64 12.54
C ASN A 26 -3.86 -0.56 11.03
N VAL A 27 -4.62 -1.36 10.27
CA VAL A 27 -4.48 -1.46 8.82
C VAL A 27 -4.76 -0.13 8.13
N ALA A 28 -5.73 0.66 8.61
CA ALA A 28 -6.04 1.95 8.03
C ALA A 28 -4.85 2.93 8.08
N LEU A 29 -4.16 3.00 9.22
CA LEU A 29 -2.96 3.84 9.34
C LEU A 29 -1.80 3.30 8.49
N TRP A 30 -1.63 1.97 8.44
CA TRP A 30 -0.61 1.34 7.59
C TRP A 30 -0.82 1.64 6.10
N VAL A 31 -2.06 1.54 5.60
CA VAL A 31 -2.40 1.91 4.21
C VAL A 31 -2.03 3.37 3.93
N ARG A 32 -2.33 4.30 4.84
CA ARG A 32 -1.94 5.72 4.70
C ARG A 32 -0.43 5.94 4.68
N GLN A 33 0.33 5.14 5.42
CA GLN A 33 1.79 5.20 5.35
C GLN A 33 2.31 4.67 4.01
N CYS A 34 1.74 3.58 3.50
CA CYS A 34 2.06 3.07 2.16
C CYS A 34 1.74 4.11 1.07
N ASP A 35 0.58 4.78 1.14
CA ASP A 35 0.21 5.88 0.24
C ASP A 35 1.30 6.97 0.20
N SER A 36 1.79 7.38 1.37
CA SER A 36 2.85 8.38 1.49
C SER A 36 4.16 7.92 0.85
N ALA A 37 4.54 6.65 1.05
CA ALA A 37 5.73 6.06 0.45
C ALA A 37 5.62 6.00 -1.08
N PHE A 38 4.44 5.68 -1.62
CA PHE A 38 4.21 5.69 -3.08
C PHE A 38 4.37 7.09 -3.67
N VAL A 39 3.84 8.12 -2.99
CA VAL A 39 4.02 9.52 -3.43
C VAL A 39 5.50 9.89 -3.46
N LEU A 40 6.24 9.59 -2.39
CA LEU A 40 7.69 9.88 -2.30
C LEU A 40 8.50 9.16 -3.38
N SER A 41 8.12 7.92 -3.72
CA SER A 41 8.76 7.13 -4.78
C SER A 41 8.19 7.38 -6.18
N GLN A 42 7.29 8.34 -6.36
CA GLN A 42 6.61 8.65 -7.64
C GLN A 42 5.90 7.43 -8.26
N ILE A 43 5.39 6.52 -7.42
CA ILE A 43 4.64 5.35 -7.86
C ILE A 43 3.18 5.74 -8.03
N THR A 44 2.76 5.84 -9.29
CA THR A 44 1.40 6.24 -9.67
C THR A 44 0.58 5.09 -10.23
N GLN A 45 1.22 4.08 -10.82
CA GLN A 45 0.55 2.95 -11.46
C GLN A 45 -0.16 2.06 -10.42
N ASP A 46 -1.46 1.84 -10.62
CA ASP A 46 -2.32 0.98 -9.77
C ASP A 46 -1.73 -0.41 -9.59
N GLU A 47 -1.29 -1.04 -10.69
CA GLU A 47 -0.67 -2.37 -10.68
C GLU A 47 0.57 -2.43 -9.78
N THR A 48 1.41 -1.40 -9.79
CA THR A 48 2.62 -1.34 -8.96
C THR A 48 2.27 -1.17 -7.49
N LYS A 49 1.28 -0.32 -7.16
CA LYS A 49 0.81 -0.14 -5.78
C LYS A 49 0.17 -1.43 -5.24
N TYR A 50 -0.64 -2.09 -6.06
CA TYR A 50 -1.26 -3.37 -5.75
C TYR A 50 -0.19 -4.44 -5.46
N ALA A 51 0.74 -4.67 -6.39
CA ALA A 51 1.81 -5.65 -6.21
C ALA A 51 2.65 -5.36 -4.96
N ALA A 52 2.92 -4.08 -4.67
CA ALA A 52 3.65 -3.67 -3.49
C ALA A 52 2.89 -3.99 -2.18
N LEU A 53 1.57 -3.75 -2.13
CA LEU A 53 0.74 -4.18 -0.98
C LEU A 53 0.79 -5.70 -0.81
N VAL A 54 0.53 -6.47 -1.87
CA VAL A 54 0.53 -7.94 -1.83
C VAL A 54 1.86 -8.48 -1.28
N SER A 55 2.99 -7.88 -1.67
CA SER A 55 4.32 -8.27 -1.19
C SER A 55 4.56 -8.07 0.31
N MET A 56 3.76 -7.23 0.97
CA MET A 56 3.87 -6.92 2.40
C MET A 56 2.94 -7.77 3.27
N LEU A 57 1.96 -8.45 2.66
CA LEU A 57 0.98 -9.25 3.39
C LEU A 57 1.57 -10.61 3.76
N ASP A 58 1.27 -11.03 4.99
CA ASP A 58 1.59 -12.37 5.46
C ASP A 58 0.60 -13.43 4.89
N PRO A 59 0.94 -14.73 4.95
CA PRO A 59 0.12 -15.79 4.38
C PRO A 59 -1.32 -15.87 4.93
N GLU A 60 -1.52 -15.55 6.21
CA GLU A 60 -2.85 -15.56 6.83
C GLU A 60 -3.70 -14.45 6.24
N THR A 61 -3.16 -13.24 6.16
CA THR A 61 -3.84 -12.10 5.54
C THR A 61 -4.10 -12.33 4.06
N LEU A 62 -3.16 -12.91 3.31
CA LEU A 62 -3.36 -13.29 1.90
C LEU A 62 -4.50 -14.29 1.72
N SER A 63 -4.68 -15.21 2.67
CA SER A 63 -5.80 -16.16 2.66
C SER A 63 -7.16 -15.44 2.77
N HIS A 64 -7.25 -14.43 3.65
CA HIS A 64 -8.47 -13.65 3.87
C HIS A 64 -8.94 -12.83 2.65
N VAL A 65 -8.00 -12.42 1.79
CA VAL A 65 -8.28 -11.64 0.56
C VAL A 65 -7.99 -12.44 -0.71
N SER A 66 -7.93 -13.76 -0.60
CA SER A 66 -7.52 -14.66 -1.70
C SER A 66 -8.41 -14.53 -2.94
N ASP A 67 -9.69 -14.18 -2.77
CA ASP A 67 -10.61 -13.88 -3.87
C ASP A 67 -10.08 -12.74 -4.75
N ILE A 68 -9.57 -11.67 -4.15
CA ILE A 68 -9.00 -10.51 -4.85
C ILE A 68 -7.63 -10.86 -5.45
N ILE A 69 -6.83 -11.69 -4.78
CA ILE A 69 -5.49 -12.05 -5.27
C ILE A 69 -5.57 -13.00 -6.48
N LEU A 70 -6.45 -13.99 -6.42
CA LEU A 70 -6.61 -15.01 -7.47
C LEU A 70 -7.45 -14.51 -8.64
N SER A 71 -8.36 -13.56 -8.39
CA SER A 71 -9.19 -12.92 -9.41
C SER A 71 -9.17 -11.41 -9.24
N PRO A 72 -8.06 -10.74 -9.60
CA PRO A 72 -7.95 -9.30 -9.41
C PRO A 72 -8.93 -8.55 -10.34
N PRO A 73 -9.54 -7.45 -9.86
CA PRO A 73 -10.41 -6.63 -10.69
C PRO A 73 -9.63 -5.99 -11.85
N ALA A 74 -10.33 -5.65 -12.94
CA ALA A 74 -9.70 -5.06 -14.12
C ALA A 74 -9.05 -3.70 -13.82
N GLU A 75 -9.70 -2.90 -12.98
CA GLU A 75 -9.26 -1.56 -12.58
C GLU A 75 -9.37 -1.39 -11.06
N ASN A 76 -8.68 -0.37 -10.53
CA ASN A 76 -8.71 -0.02 -9.11
C ASN A 76 -8.31 -1.19 -8.19
N LYS A 77 -7.30 -1.99 -8.57
CA LYS A 77 -6.85 -3.15 -7.78
C LYS A 77 -6.35 -2.71 -6.42
N TYR A 78 -5.58 -1.62 -6.38
CA TYR A 78 -5.05 -1.08 -5.13
C TYR A 78 -6.17 -0.65 -4.17
N VAL A 79 -7.15 0.10 -4.68
CA VAL A 79 -8.28 0.58 -3.86
C VAL A 79 -9.12 -0.59 -3.38
N THR A 80 -9.43 -1.53 -4.26
CA THR A 80 -10.22 -2.72 -3.92
C THR A 80 -9.55 -3.55 -2.82
N LEU A 81 -8.25 -3.80 -2.93
CA LEU A 81 -7.49 -4.54 -1.93
C LEU A 81 -7.39 -3.76 -0.60
N SER A 82 -7.04 -2.48 -0.65
CA SER A 82 -6.85 -1.66 0.55
C SER A 82 -8.16 -1.46 1.34
N ASP A 83 -9.29 -1.23 0.66
CA ASP A 83 -10.61 -1.16 1.30
C ASP A 83 -11.00 -2.50 1.93
N ARG A 84 -10.74 -3.63 1.25
CA ARG A 84 -11.02 -4.94 1.82
C ARG A 84 -10.21 -5.20 3.08
N LEU A 85 -8.90 -4.92 3.03
CA LEU A 85 -8.01 -5.04 4.19
C LEU A 85 -8.49 -4.15 5.34
N ILE A 86 -8.90 -2.91 5.08
CA ILE A 86 -9.42 -2.04 6.14
C ILE A 86 -10.70 -2.63 6.74
N ARG A 87 -11.64 -3.13 5.93
CA ARG A 87 -12.89 -3.72 6.43
C ARG A 87 -12.67 -4.97 7.28
N GLU A 88 -11.87 -5.93 6.79
CA GLU A 88 -11.60 -7.19 7.51
C GLU A 88 -10.96 -6.95 8.89
N PHE A 89 -10.11 -5.92 9.02
CA PHE A 89 -9.39 -5.62 10.26
C PHE A 89 -10.01 -4.48 11.09
N ALA A 90 -11.00 -3.73 10.57
CA ALA A 90 -11.70 -2.68 11.31
C ALA A 90 -12.56 -3.24 12.45
N ASP A 91 -13.12 -4.44 12.30
CA ASP A 91 -13.91 -5.11 13.34
C ASP A 91 -13.03 -5.67 14.48
N SER A 92 -11.76 -5.96 14.22
CA SER A 92 -10.81 -6.44 15.24
C SER A 92 -10.50 -5.40 16.33
N GLU A 93 -10.60 -4.10 16.01
CA GLU A 93 -10.50 -3.02 16.99
C GLU A 93 -11.80 -2.84 17.80
N HIS A 94 -12.96 -3.08 17.18
CA HIS A 94 -14.28 -2.93 17.83
C HIS A 94 -14.69 -4.12 18.71
N GLN A 95 -14.10 -5.31 18.53
CA GLN A 95 -14.36 -6.46 19.39
C GLN A 95 -13.65 -6.40 20.76
N LYS A 96 -12.68 -5.49 20.96
CA LYS A 96 -12.03 -5.31 22.27
C LYS A 96 -12.84 -4.46 23.27
N ILE A 97 -13.98 -3.87 22.86
CA ILE A 97 -14.75 -2.95 23.72
C ILE A 97 -15.99 -3.58 24.38
N LYS A 98 -16.21 -4.90 24.30
CA LYS A 98 -17.37 -5.54 24.95
C LYS A 98 -17.05 -6.89 25.60
N LYS A 99 -16.44 -6.83 26.79
CA LYS A 99 -16.72 -7.71 27.94
C LYS A 99 -15.82 -7.27 29.08
N ASN A 100 -16.33 -6.50 30.06
CA ASN A 100 -15.90 -6.50 31.46
C ASN A 100 -16.64 -5.46 32.35
N PHE A 101 -17.89 -5.09 32.05
CA PHE A 101 -18.77 -4.44 33.03
C PHE A 101 -19.95 -5.35 33.34
#